data_AF-A0A2K1NH75-F1
#
_entry.id   AF-A0A2K1NH75-F1
#
_cell.length_a   1.000
_cell.length_b   1.000
_cell.length_c   1.000
_cell.angle_alpha   90.00
_cell.angle_beta   90.00
_cell.angle_gamma   90.00
#
_symmetry.space_group_name_H-M   'P 1'
#
loop_
_entity.id
_entity.type
_entity.pdbx_description
1 polymer ?
#
loop_
_entity_poly.entity_id
_entity_poly.type
_entity_poly.pdbx_seq_one_letter_code
_entity_poly.pdbx_strand_id
1 'polypeptide(L)'
;MYSREDLIKKIVDEKGLQAIPNLIELLDDDDYEVRELARDALSVMAPEGKEYLLQEFKRRFNLNFQDDTVLLYLAELLSDLKCHEIVENLKMMFNKFSDERAFPLIIENLLKITKDESYLDILKTYIDSDEWEIEEISVMAITELPNRKTLDILLEKYYKTSNNSLKVLILDSITKILSKNFDLVPYLQERDPEISEKLQWHLKRS
;
A
#
# COMPACT_ATOMS: atom_id res chain seq x y z
N MET A 1 -2.73 25.04 17.87
CA MET A 1 -2.12 24.42 16.68
C MET A 1 -3.09 23.34 16.25
N TYR A 2 -3.66 23.42 15.05
CA TYR A 2 -4.63 22.41 14.59
C TYR A 2 -3.92 21.07 14.38
N SER A 3 -4.57 19.96 14.70
CA SER A 3 -4.04 18.63 14.35
C SER A 3 -4.20 18.38 12.84
N ARG A 4 -3.42 17.43 12.29
CA ARG A 4 -3.54 17.00 10.88
C ARG A 4 -4.95 16.51 10.56
N GLU A 5 -5.56 15.77 11.48
CA GLU A 5 -6.94 15.31 11.38
C GLU A 5 -7.95 16.47 11.34
N ASP A 6 -7.75 17.52 12.16
CA ASP A 6 -8.60 18.72 12.13
C ASP A 6 -8.51 19.44 10.78
N LEU A 7 -7.32 19.51 10.19
CA LEU A 7 -7.11 20.13 8.87
C LEU A 7 -7.81 19.35 7.77
N ILE A 8 -7.66 18.03 7.74
CA ILE A 8 -8.34 17.16 6.77
C ILE A 8 -9.85 17.30 6.90
N LYS A 9 -10.36 17.19 8.14
CA LYS A 9 -11.78 17.35 8.42
C LYS A 9 -12.31 18.70 7.94
N LYS A 10 -11.57 19.78 8.18
CA LYS A 10 -11.94 21.12 7.72
C LYS A 10 -12.00 21.21 6.19
N ILE A 11 -11.03 20.62 5.48
CA ILE A 11 -11.04 20.56 4.01
C ILE A 11 -12.31 19.84 3.52
N VAL A 12 -12.62 18.69 4.12
CA VAL A 12 -13.80 17.88 3.77
C VAL A 12 -15.10 18.64 4.05
N ASP A 13 -15.24 19.23 5.24
CA ASP A 13 -16.45 19.92 5.67
C ASP A 13 -16.70 21.22 4.87
N GLU A 14 -15.64 21.98 4.55
CA GLU A 14 -15.79 23.29 3.89
C GLU A 14 -15.84 23.20 2.36
N LYS A 15 -15.14 22.24 1.75
CA LYS A 15 -14.98 22.16 0.28
C LYS A 15 -15.62 20.92 -0.32
N GLY A 16 -15.73 19.81 0.43
CA GLY A 16 -16.23 18.54 -0.08
C GLY A 16 -15.54 18.12 -1.38
N LEU A 17 -16.26 17.45 -2.27
CA LEU A 17 -15.71 16.92 -3.53
C LEU A 17 -15.12 17.99 -4.47
N GLN A 18 -15.46 19.26 -4.27
CA GLN A 18 -14.88 20.36 -5.07
C GLN A 18 -13.40 20.61 -4.75
N ALA A 19 -12.88 20.05 -3.65
CA ALA A 19 -11.45 20.10 -3.34
C ALA A 19 -10.61 19.13 -4.18
N ILE A 20 -11.21 18.04 -4.69
CA ILE A 20 -10.48 16.93 -5.31
C ILE A 20 -9.53 17.40 -6.42
N PRO A 21 -9.93 18.25 -7.39
CA PRO A 21 -9.02 18.71 -8.44
C PRO A 21 -7.74 19.36 -7.88
N ASN A 22 -7.91 20.28 -6.93
CA ASN A 22 -6.78 20.99 -6.32
C ASN A 22 -5.92 20.05 -5.48
N LEU A 23 -6.54 19.11 -4.74
CA LEU A 23 -5.78 18.13 -3.97
C LEU A 23 -4.94 17.21 -4.87
N ILE A 24 -5.44 16.85 -6.06
CA ILE A 24 -4.66 16.07 -7.03
C ILE A 24 -3.45 16.87 -7.56
N GLU A 25 -3.59 18.18 -7.77
CA GLU A 25 -2.45 19.04 -8.13
C GLU A 25 -1.40 19.07 -7.00
N LEU A 26 -1.85 19.13 -5.74
CA LEU A 26 -0.97 19.16 -4.56
C LEU A 26 -0.25 17.83 -4.29
N LEU A 27 -0.59 16.73 -4.98
CA LEU A 27 0.17 15.48 -4.88
C LEU A 27 1.57 15.58 -5.50
N ASP A 28 1.82 16.60 -6.33
CA ASP A 28 3.13 16.88 -6.95
C ASP A 28 3.79 18.13 -6.36
N ASP A 29 3.31 18.62 -5.21
CA ASP A 29 3.89 19.77 -4.52
C ASP A 29 5.32 19.46 -4.05
N ASP A 30 6.23 20.44 -4.02
CA ASP A 30 7.61 20.25 -3.57
C ASP A 30 7.69 19.91 -2.06
N ASP A 31 6.75 20.40 -1.26
CA ASP A 31 6.70 20.17 0.18
C ASP A 31 6.08 18.78 0.50
N TYR A 32 6.86 17.94 1.18
CA TYR A 32 6.44 16.62 1.61
C TYR A 32 5.17 16.65 2.47
N GLU A 33 5.06 17.59 3.42
CA GLU A 33 3.89 17.68 4.30
C GLU A 33 2.63 18.08 3.53
N VAL A 34 2.78 18.88 2.46
CA VAL A 34 1.68 19.27 1.59
C VAL A 34 1.18 18.08 0.77
N ARG A 35 2.10 17.32 0.14
CA ARG A 35 1.74 16.10 -0.61
C ARG A 35 1.03 15.09 0.28
N GLU A 36 1.55 14.90 1.48
CA GLU A 36 1.02 13.98 2.48
C GLU A 36 -0.38 14.38 2.98
N LEU A 37 -0.59 15.67 3.26
CA LEU A 37 -1.91 16.18 3.62
C LEU A 37 -2.91 16.03 2.47
N ALA A 38 -2.47 16.28 1.23
CA ALA A 38 -3.30 16.10 0.05
C ALA A 38 -3.70 14.63 -0.16
N ARG A 39 -2.75 13.70 -0.01
CA ARG A 39 -3.00 12.25 -0.09
C ARG A 39 -4.02 11.81 0.95
N ASP A 40 -3.86 12.22 2.21
CA ASP A 40 -4.77 11.82 3.28
C ASP A 40 -6.18 12.39 3.07
N ALA A 41 -6.28 13.66 2.67
CA ALA A 41 -7.58 14.27 2.36
C ALA A 41 -8.26 13.56 1.17
N LEU A 42 -7.51 13.22 0.12
CA LEU A 42 -8.02 12.45 -1.01
C LEU A 42 -8.46 11.05 -0.59
N SER A 43 -7.73 10.37 0.31
CA SER A 43 -8.13 9.06 0.82
C SER A 43 -9.48 9.10 1.53
N VAL A 44 -9.75 10.16 2.31
CA VAL A 44 -11.05 10.36 2.97
C VAL A 44 -12.15 10.62 1.95
N MET A 45 -11.85 11.37 0.88
CA MET A 45 -12.82 11.73 -0.17
C MET A 45 -13.01 10.68 -1.26
N ALA A 46 -12.14 9.68 -1.32
CA ALA A 46 -12.10 8.73 -2.44
C ALA A 46 -13.40 7.95 -2.65
N PRO A 47 -14.11 7.46 -1.61
CA PRO A 47 -15.35 6.72 -1.80
C PRO A 47 -16.42 7.51 -2.57
N GLU A 48 -16.66 8.76 -2.19
CA GLU A 48 -17.62 9.66 -2.83
C GLU A 48 -17.07 10.28 -4.13
N GLY A 49 -15.76 10.50 -4.20
CA GLY A 49 -15.04 11.08 -5.33
C GLY A 49 -14.61 10.09 -6.42
N LYS A 50 -14.94 8.79 -6.28
CA LYS A 50 -14.42 7.70 -7.12
C LYS A 50 -14.49 7.98 -8.62
N GLU A 51 -15.62 8.47 -9.11
CA GLU A 51 -15.83 8.71 -10.55
C GLU A 51 -14.84 9.76 -11.08
N TYR A 52 -14.64 10.85 -10.32
CA TYR A 52 -13.67 11.88 -10.70
C TYR A 52 -12.24 11.33 -10.67
N LEU A 53 -11.87 10.60 -9.61
CA LEU A 53 -10.54 9.98 -9.50
C LEU A 53 -10.26 9.00 -10.65
N LEU A 54 -11.26 8.21 -11.04
CA LEU A 54 -11.15 7.29 -12.17
C LEU A 54 -10.95 8.04 -13.49
N GLN A 55 -11.73 9.09 -13.73
CA GLN A 55 -11.57 9.92 -14.94
C GLN A 55 -10.19 10.57 -15.01
N GLU A 56 -9.71 11.11 -13.89
CA GLU A 56 -8.40 11.75 -13.82
C GLU A 56 -7.25 10.74 -13.98
N PHE A 57 -7.36 9.57 -13.36
CA PHE A 57 -6.43 8.45 -13.57
C PHE A 57 -6.32 8.10 -15.05
N LYS A 58 -7.46 7.90 -15.74
CA LYS A 58 -7.48 7.57 -17.17
C LYS A 58 -6.90 8.69 -18.02
N ARG A 59 -7.21 9.94 -17.70
CA ARG A 59 -6.66 11.12 -18.38
C ARG A 59 -5.13 11.14 -18.28
N ARG A 60 -4.58 11.06 -17.06
CA ARG A 60 -3.12 11.04 -16.82
C ARG A 60 -2.43 9.85 -17.46
N PHE A 61 -3.01 8.66 -17.34
CA PHE A 61 -2.49 7.46 -17.98
C PHE A 61 -2.29 7.64 -19.49
N ASN A 62 -3.24 8.31 -20.16
CA ASN A 62 -3.22 8.58 -21.59
C ASN A 62 -2.25 9.71 -21.99
N LEU A 63 -1.91 10.64 -21.09
CA LEU A 63 -0.88 11.66 -21.34
C LEU A 63 0.51 11.05 -21.46
N ASN A 64 0.71 9.86 -20.88
CA ASN A 64 1.95 9.09 -21.02
C ASN A 64 3.19 9.83 -20.52
N PHE A 65 3.07 10.55 -19.41
CA PHE A 65 4.22 11.05 -18.67
C PHE A 65 5.01 9.88 -18.08
N GLN A 66 6.33 9.97 -18.19
CA GLN A 66 7.25 9.04 -17.55
C GLN A 66 7.34 9.39 -16.07
N ASP A 67 7.36 8.37 -15.20
CA ASP A 67 7.55 8.50 -13.76
C ASP A 67 6.50 9.42 -13.08
N ASP A 68 5.24 9.38 -13.55
CA ASP A 68 4.11 10.14 -12.99
C ASP A 68 3.72 9.58 -11.60
N THR A 69 4.25 10.18 -10.54
CA THR A 69 3.97 9.81 -9.14
C THR A 69 2.50 9.99 -8.78
N VAL A 70 1.85 11.04 -9.32
CA VAL A 70 0.42 11.28 -9.12
C VAL A 70 -0.41 10.15 -9.72
N LEU A 71 -0.01 9.59 -10.87
CA LEU A 71 -0.66 8.42 -11.44
C LEU A 71 -0.59 7.19 -10.51
N LEU A 72 0.54 6.97 -9.81
CA LEU A 72 0.65 5.90 -8.80
C LEU A 72 -0.29 6.13 -7.62
N TYR A 73 -0.35 7.36 -7.10
CA TYR A 73 -1.27 7.68 -6.00
C TYR A 73 -2.74 7.50 -6.38
N LEU A 74 -3.14 7.92 -7.60
CA LEU A 74 -4.50 7.68 -8.09
C LEU A 74 -4.79 6.20 -8.26
N ALA A 75 -3.82 5.41 -8.74
CA ALA A 75 -3.94 3.95 -8.80
C ALA A 75 -4.15 3.34 -7.41
N GLU A 76 -3.43 3.80 -6.39
CA GLU A 76 -3.57 3.33 -5.01
C GLU A 76 -4.97 3.60 -4.46
N LEU A 77 -5.44 4.85 -4.53
CA LEU A 77 -6.79 5.24 -4.07
C LEU A 77 -7.87 4.38 -4.74
N LEU A 78 -7.77 4.17 -6.05
CA LEU A 78 -8.73 3.35 -6.80
C LEU A 78 -8.62 1.86 -6.46
N SER A 79 -7.43 1.37 -6.13
CA SER A 79 -7.19 -0.03 -5.73
C SER A 79 -7.71 -0.35 -4.33
N ASP A 80 -7.65 0.62 -3.42
CA ASP A 80 -8.27 0.53 -2.10
C ASP A 80 -9.80 0.42 -2.22
N LEU A 81 -10.39 1.15 -3.19
CA LEU A 81 -11.80 1.05 -3.56
C LEU A 81 -12.16 -0.17 -4.44
N LYS A 82 -11.19 -1.07 -4.72
CA LYS A 82 -11.38 -2.26 -5.57
C LYS A 82 -11.92 -1.92 -6.97
N CYS A 83 -11.45 -0.83 -7.56
CA CYS A 83 -11.81 -0.40 -8.91
C CYS A 83 -11.19 -1.33 -9.95
N HIS A 84 -11.96 -2.29 -10.47
CA HIS A 84 -11.48 -3.28 -11.45
C HIS A 84 -11.22 -2.65 -12.82
N GLU A 85 -11.80 -1.48 -13.08
CA GLU A 85 -11.69 -0.73 -14.33
C GLU A 85 -10.26 -0.30 -14.66
N ILE A 86 -9.34 -0.30 -13.68
CA ILE A 86 -7.94 0.11 -13.87
C ILE A 86 -6.96 -1.07 -14.00
N VAL A 87 -7.41 -2.33 -13.91
CA VAL A 87 -6.51 -3.51 -13.89
C VAL A 87 -5.61 -3.58 -15.13
N GLU A 88 -6.16 -3.39 -16.33
CA GLU A 88 -5.35 -3.41 -17.54
C GLU A 88 -4.38 -2.23 -17.62
N ASN A 89 -4.75 -1.07 -17.05
CA ASN A 89 -3.82 0.05 -16.95
C ASN A 89 -2.65 -0.25 -16.01
N LEU A 90 -2.92 -0.84 -14.84
CA LEU A 90 -1.89 -1.24 -13.88
C LEU A 90 -0.88 -2.21 -14.52
N LYS A 91 -1.35 -3.21 -15.28
CA LYS A 91 -0.47 -4.13 -16.03
C LYS A 91 0.41 -3.41 -17.05
N MET A 92 -0.05 -2.30 -17.60
CA MET A 92 0.71 -1.48 -18.55
C MET A 92 1.61 -0.44 -17.86
N MET A 93 1.39 -0.13 -16.58
CA MET A 93 2.14 0.91 -15.86
C MET A 93 3.61 0.58 -15.68
N PHE A 94 4.03 -0.69 -15.66
CA PHE A 94 5.45 -1.07 -15.59
C PHE A 94 6.30 -0.41 -16.69
N ASN A 95 5.73 -0.12 -17.86
CA ASN A 95 6.44 0.54 -18.96
C ASN A 95 6.50 2.06 -18.83
N LYS A 96 5.87 2.65 -17.80
CA LYS A 96 5.79 4.09 -17.55
C LYS A 96 6.69 4.55 -16.42
N PHE A 97 7.30 3.62 -15.67
CA PHE A 97 8.21 3.91 -14.58
C PHE A 97 9.60 3.39 -14.90
N SER A 98 10.60 4.24 -14.73
CA SER A 98 12.02 3.88 -14.81
C SER A 98 12.57 3.47 -13.45
N ASP A 99 11.98 3.98 -12.37
CA ASP A 99 12.33 3.64 -11.00
C ASP A 99 11.69 2.30 -10.60
N GLU A 100 12.54 1.31 -10.30
CA GLU A 100 12.11 -0.05 -9.92
C GLU A 100 11.32 -0.07 -8.62
N ARG A 101 11.46 0.95 -7.75
CA ARG A 101 10.69 1.08 -6.51
C ARG A 101 9.19 1.24 -6.77
N ALA A 102 8.80 1.68 -7.96
CA ALA A 102 7.40 1.73 -8.38
C ALA A 102 6.81 0.33 -8.61
N PHE A 103 7.62 -0.68 -8.93
CA PHE A 103 7.08 -1.99 -9.36
C PHE A 103 6.37 -2.74 -8.24
N PRO A 104 6.91 -2.87 -7.02
CA PRO A 104 6.17 -3.47 -5.92
C PRO A 104 4.86 -2.72 -5.58
N LEU A 105 4.83 -1.40 -5.74
CA LEU A 105 3.60 -0.59 -5.54
C LEU A 105 2.54 -0.87 -6.61
N ILE A 106 2.95 -1.01 -7.88
CA ILE A 106 2.03 -1.38 -8.97
C ILE A 106 1.48 -2.80 -8.72
N ILE A 107 2.34 -3.72 -8.28
CA ILE A 107 1.93 -5.10 -7.98
C ILE A 107 1.02 -5.16 -6.74
N GLU A 108 1.28 -4.36 -5.72
CA GLU A 108 0.39 -4.18 -4.56
C GLU A 108 -1.02 -3.79 -5.02
N ASN A 109 -1.13 -2.83 -5.93
CA ASN A 109 -2.41 -2.37 -6.47
C ASN A 109 -3.14 -3.48 -7.25
N LEU A 110 -2.41 -4.25 -8.07
CA LEU A 110 -2.94 -5.44 -8.72
C LEU A 110 -3.41 -6.49 -7.72
N LEU A 111 -2.61 -6.78 -6.69
CA LEU A 111 -2.93 -7.71 -5.60
C LEU A 111 -4.17 -7.26 -4.81
N LYS A 112 -4.26 -5.96 -4.50
CA LYS A 112 -5.38 -5.34 -3.79
C LYS A 112 -6.70 -5.54 -4.54
N ILE A 113 -6.71 -5.38 -5.86
CA ILE A 113 -7.93 -5.49 -6.68
C ILE A 113 -8.26 -6.94 -6.98
N THR A 114 -7.29 -7.68 -7.53
CA THR A 114 -7.53 -9.02 -8.10
C THR A 114 -7.54 -10.14 -7.06
N LYS A 115 -6.86 -9.93 -5.92
CA LYS A 115 -6.62 -10.96 -4.90
C LYS A 115 -5.92 -12.21 -5.46
N ASP A 116 -5.24 -12.07 -6.59
CA ASP A 116 -4.52 -13.15 -7.25
C ASP A 116 -3.18 -13.41 -6.53
N GLU A 117 -3.05 -14.61 -5.98
CA GLU A 117 -1.87 -15.03 -5.22
C GLU A 117 -0.61 -15.20 -6.07
N SER A 118 -0.70 -15.17 -7.40
CA SER A 118 0.48 -15.15 -8.27
C SER A 118 1.29 -13.86 -8.11
N TYR A 119 0.65 -12.74 -7.77
CA TYR A 119 1.35 -11.49 -7.44
C TYR A 119 2.15 -11.59 -6.14
N LEU A 120 1.79 -12.50 -5.21
CA LEU A 120 2.62 -12.78 -4.03
C LEU A 120 3.94 -13.45 -4.42
N ASP A 121 3.94 -14.32 -5.44
CA ASP A 121 5.19 -14.95 -5.92
C ASP A 121 6.11 -13.92 -6.57
N ILE A 122 5.53 -12.97 -7.32
CA ILE A 122 6.29 -11.86 -7.91
C ILE A 122 6.83 -10.95 -6.80
N LEU A 123 6.02 -10.55 -5.83
CA LEU A 123 6.50 -9.73 -4.71
C LEU A 123 7.56 -10.45 -3.88
N LYS A 124 7.50 -11.78 -3.74
CA LYS A 124 8.56 -12.55 -3.08
C LYS A 124 9.92 -12.32 -3.74
N THR A 125 9.99 -12.21 -5.06
CA THR A 125 11.29 -11.96 -5.74
C THR A 125 11.86 -10.59 -5.38
N TYR A 126 11.00 -9.58 -5.19
CA TYR A 126 11.43 -8.25 -4.74
C TYR A 126 11.76 -8.20 -3.24
N ILE A 127 11.06 -8.97 -2.40
CA ILE A 127 11.41 -9.17 -0.99
C ILE A 127 12.80 -9.79 -0.84
N ASP A 128 13.20 -10.64 -1.78
CA ASP A 128 14.52 -11.28 -1.81
C ASP A 128 15.59 -10.46 -2.56
N SER A 129 15.28 -9.23 -3.00
CA SER A 129 16.25 -8.32 -3.61
C SER A 129 17.33 -7.86 -2.64
N ASP A 130 18.47 -7.39 -3.14
CA ASP A 130 19.55 -6.81 -2.33
C ASP A 130 19.32 -5.31 -2.00
N GLU A 131 18.23 -4.72 -2.50
CA GLU A 131 17.92 -3.30 -2.34
C GLU A 131 16.93 -3.09 -1.19
N TRP A 132 17.42 -2.53 -0.08
CA TRP A 132 16.65 -2.40 1.16
C TRP A 132 15.30 -1.68 0.99
N GLU A 133 15.22 -0.65 0.14
CA GLU A 133 13.99 0.09 -0.13
C GLU A 133 12.94 -0.81 -0.82
N ILE A 134 13.37 -1.59 -1.81
CA ILE A 134 12.52 -2.53 -2.53
C ILE A 134 12.05 -3.65 -1.60
N GLU A 135 12.93 -4.17 -0.74
CA GLU A 135 12.56 -5.17 0.27
C GLU A 135 11.43 -4.66 1.17
N GLU A 136 11.57 -3.45 1.73
CA GLU A 136 10.59 -2.85 2.64
C GLU A 136 9.24 -2.62 1.94
N ILE A 137 9.25 -1.99 0.76
CA ILE A 137 8.03 -1.75 -0.02
C ILE A 137 7.34 -3.09 -0.34
N SER A 138 8.10 -4.13 -0.67
CA SER A 138 7.52 -5.42 -1.05
C SER A 138 6.93 -6.19 0.14
N VAL A 139 7.54 -6.06 1.33
CA VAL A 139 6.96 -6.57 2.59
C VAL A 139 5.63 -5.87 2.89
N MET A 140 5.58 -4.55 2.72
CA MET A 140 4.33 -3.79 2.88
C MET A 140 3.28 -4.22 1.85
N ALA A 141 3.67 -4.42 0.60
CA ALA A 141 2.77 -4.82 -0.48
C ALA A 141 2.09 -6.17 -0.23
N ILE A 142 2.84 -7.23 0.14
CA ILE A 142 2.24 -8.56 0.37
C ILE A 142 1.27 -8.58 1.55
N THR A 143 1.46 -7.66 2.51
CA THR A 143 0.61 -7.52 3.71
C THR A 143 -0.84 -7.17 3.38
N GLU A 144 -1.11 -6.68 2.16
CA GLU A 144 -2.46 -6.36 1.69
C GLU A 144 -3.28 -7.58 1.25
N LEU A 145 -2.68 -8.77 1.24
CA LEU A 145 -3.39 -10.05 1.13
C LEU A 145 -3.13 -10.92 2.38
N PRO A 146 -3.99 -10.84 3.42
CA PRO A 146 -3.82 -11.59 4.66
C PRO A 146 -4.26 -13.05 4.49
N ASN A 147 -3.37 -13.89 3.97
CA ASN A 147 -3.55 -15.34 3.82
C ASN A 147 -2.33 -16.11 4.37
N ARG A 148 -2.39 -17.46 4.31
CA ARG A 148 -1.31 -18.34 4.79
C ARG A 148 -0.01 -18.15 4.00
N LYS A 149 -0.10 -17.99 2.68
CA LYS A 149 1.05 -17.81 1.80
C LYS A 149 1.85 -16.55 2.16
N THR A 150 1.17 -15.43 2.41
CA THR A 150 1.80 -14.19 2.88
C THR A 150 2.53 -14.41 4.20
N LEU A 151 1.92 -15.11 5.16
CA LEU A 151 2.58 -15.44 6.43
C LEU A 151 3.84 -16.28 6.20
N ASP A 152 3.76 -17.30 5.34
CA ASP A 152 4.92 -18.16 5.05
C ASP A 152 6.07 -17.36 4.43
N ILE A 153 5.78 -16.45 3.49
CA ILE A 153 6.78 -15.57 2.88
C ILE A 153 7.44 -14.67 3.93
N LEU A 154 6.64 -14.04 4.80
CA LEU A 154 7.14 -13.16 5.85
C LEU A 154 8.00 -13.89 6.88
N LEU A 155 7.57 -15.09 7.31
CA LEU A 155 8.33 -15.92 8.24
C LEU A 155 9.67 -16.36 7.62
N GLU A 156 9.66 -16.81 6.36
CA GLU A 156 10.89 -17.15 5.63
C GLU A 156 11.86 -15.96 5.61
N LYS A 157 11.37 -14.76 5.24
CA LYS A 157 12.20 -13.55 5.20
C LYS A 157 12.72 -13.16 6.58
N TYR A 158 11.91 -13.27 7.64
CA TYR A 158 12.30 -12.91 9.01
C TYR A 158 13.55 -13.68 9.48
N TYR A 159 13.62 -14.99 9.19
CA TYR A 159 14.78 -15.80 9.58
C TYR A 159 15.98 -15.62 8.65
N LYS A 160 15.74 -15.30 7.38
CA LYS A 160 16.81 -15.08 6.38
C LYS A 160 17.52 -13.73 6.58
N THR A 161 16.79 -12.67 6.95
CA THR A 161 17.37 -11.34 7.06
C THR A 161 18.19 -11.15 8.34
N SER A 162 19.30 -10.41 8.23
CA SER A 162 20.05 -9.89 9.38
C SER A 162 19.68 -8.43 9.71
N ASN A 163 18.83 -7.79 8.90
CA ASN A 163 18.41 -6.40 9.11
C ASN A 163 17.35 -6.32 10.22
N ASN A 164 17.70 -5.68 11.34
CA ASN A 164 16.79 -5.54 12.48
C ASN A 164 15.57 -4.66 12.19
N SER A 165 15.73 -3.59 11.40
CA SER A 165 14.60 -2.73 11.01
C SER A 165 13.59 -3.52 10.18
N LEU A 166 14.08 -4.31 9.23
CA LEU A 166 13.22 -5.18 8.41
C LEU A 166 12.53 -6.25 9.26
N LYS A 167 13.22 -6.83 10.26
CA LYS A 167 12.58 -7.76 11.22
C LYS A 167 11.42 -7.13 11.97
N VAL A 168 11.56 -5.87 12.39
CA VAL A 168 10.48 -5.13 13.05
C VAL A 168 9.32 -4.95 12.08
N LEU A 169 9.59 -4.45 10.87
CA LEU A 169 8.56 -4.27 9.83
C LEU A 169 7.81 -5.58 9.53
N ILE A 170 8.52 -6.71 9.45
CA ILE A 170 7.90 -8.02 9.22
C ILE A 170 6.99 -8.42 10.38
N LEU A 171 7.39 -8.20 11.64
CA LEU A 171 6.56 -8.50 12.80
C LEU A 171 5.30 -7.62 12.85
N ASP A 172 5.44 -6.33 12.52
CA ASP A 172 4.31 -5.40 12.42
C ASP A 172 3.36 -5.82 11.30
N SER A 173 3.91 -6.26 10.16
CA SER A 173 3.16 -6.79 9.01
C SER A 173 2.39 -8.06 9.37
N ILE A 174 3.02 -9.01 10.06
CA ILE A 174 2.34 -10.22 10.58
C ILE A 174 1.22 -9.80 11.54
N THR A 175 1.46 -8.85 12.44
CA THR A 175 0.44 -8.34 13.36
C THR A 175 -0.76 -7.74 12.61
N LYS A 176 -0.50 -6.94 11.57
CA LYS A 176 -1.54 -6.36 10.69
C LYS A 176 -2.32 -7.45 9.92
N ILE A 177 -1.66 -8.51 9.49
CA ILE A 177 -2.31 -9.65 8.83
C ILE A 177 -3.25 -10.37 9.79
N LEU A 178 -2.78 -10.67 11.01
CA LEU A 178 -3.58 -11.38 12.02
C LEU A 178 -4.78 -10.55 12.49
N SER A 179 -4.65 -9.23 12.57
CA SER A 179 -5.78 -8.35 12.94
C SER A 179 -6.82 -8.22 11.83
N LYS A 180 -6.40 -8.31 10.55
CA LYS A 180 -7.30 -8.36 9.39
C LYS A 180 -7.93 -9.76 9.21
N ASN A 181 -7.25 -10.84 9.62
CA ASN A 181 -7.72 -12.21 9.44
C ASN A 181 -7.32 -13.11 10.63
N PHE A 182 -8.21 -13.16 11.64
CA PHE A 182 -7.99 -13.91 12.88
C PHE A 182 -7.88 -15.42 12.69
N ASP A 183 -8.41 -15.98 11.59
CA ASP A 183 -8.31 -17.42 11.30
C ASP A 183 -6.87 -17.87 11.02
N LEU A 184 -5.95 -16.93 10.83
CA LEU A 184 -4.54 -17.19 10.68
C LEU A 184 -3.78 -17.32 12.02
N VAL A 185 -4.39 -16.94 13.15
CA VAL A 185 -3.74 -17.05 14.46
C VAL A 185 -3.41 -18.50 14.81
N PRO A 186 -4.34 -19.48 14.69
CA PRO A 186 -4.02 -20.88 14.95
C PRO A 186 -2.95 -21.42 13.98
N TYR A 187 -3.00 -20.97 12.72
CA TYR A 187 -1.99 -21.35 11.72
C TYR A 187 -0.59 -20.88 12.13
N LEU A 188 -0.44 -19.62 12.56
CA LEU A 188 0.84 -19.11 13.04
C LEU A 188 1.32 -19.86 14.29
N GLN A 189 0.43 -20.14 15.24
CA GLN A 189 0.77 -20.88 16.46
C GLN A 189 1.34 -22.27 16.16
N GLU A 190 0.81 -22.96 15.15
CA GLU A 190 1.31 -24.26 14.70
C GLU A 190 2.59 -24.13 13.88
N ARG A 191 2.62 -23.17 12.94
CA ARG A 191 3.70 -22.99 11.97
C ARG A 191 4.98 -22.41 12.56
N ASP A 192 4.84 -21.49 13.51
CA ASP A 192 5.92 -20.78 14.20
C ASP A 192 5.48 -20.34 15.62
N PRO A 193 5.60 -21.25 16.62
CA PRO A 193 5.25 -20.95 18.00
C PRO A 193 6.07 -19.80 18.61
N GLU A 194 7.34 -19.64 18.22
CA GLU A 194 8.24 -18.61 18.76
C GLU A 194 7.76 -17.21 18.36
N ILE A 195 7.51 -17.01 17.06
CA ILE A 195 6.98 -15.74 16.56
C ILE A 195 5.58 -15.50 17.11
N SER A 196 4.73 -16.53 17.17
CA SER A 196 3.41 -16.40 17.77
C SER A 196 3.49 -15.92 19.23
N GLU A 197 4.40 -16.46 20.05
CA GLU A 197 4.56 -16.04 21.44
C GLU A 197 5.08 -14.59 21.50
N LYS A 198 6.10 -14.26 20.69
CA LYS A 198 6.67 -12.92 20.61
C LYS A 198 5.59 -11.86 20.36
N LEU A 199 4.69 -12.10 19.40
CA LEU A 199 3.62 -11.16 19.07
C LEU A 199 2.56 -11.02 20.19
N GLN A 200 2.26 -12.09 20.93
CA GLN A 200 1.33 -12.02 22.07
C GLN A 200 1.86 -11.09 23.19
N TRP A 201 3.17 -11.04 23.39
CA TRP A 201 3.78 -10.12 24.36
C TRP A 201 3.67 -8.65 23.91
N HIS A 202 3.77 -8.38 22.60
CA HIS A 202 3.61 -7.05 22.05
C HIS A 202 2.16 -6.54 22.21
N LEU A 203 1.15 -7.38 21.92
CA LEU A 203 -0.27 -7.01 22.04
C LEU A 203 -0.75 -6.82 23.49
N LYS A 204 -0.07 -7.40 24.49
CA LYS A 204 -0.39 -7.21 25.92
C LYS A 204 0.23 -5.94 26.51
N ARG A 205 1.12 -5.26 25.79
CA ARG A 205 1.87 -4.08 26.26
C ARG A 205 1.46 -2.77 25.59
N SER A 206 0.70 -2.85 24.50
CA SER A 206 0.00 -1.73 23.83
C SER A 206 -1.34 -1.45 24.49
#